data_AF-A0A208ZZ27-F1
#
_entry.id   AF-A0A208ZZ27-F1
#
_cell.length_a   1.000
_cell.length_b   1.000
_cell.length_c   1.000
_cell.angle_alpha   90.00
_cell.angle_beta   90.00
_cell.angle_gamma   90.00
#
_symmetry.space_group_name_H-M   'P 1'
#
loop_
_entity.id
_entity.type
_entity.pdbx_description
1 polymer ?
#
loop_
_entity_poly.entity_id
_entity_poly.type
_entity_poly.pdbx_seq_one_letter_code
_entity_poly.pdbx_strand_id
1 'polypeptide(L)'
;MALKLNTPKLPESNEPATNAETARFIAGASKKPVTAKAKLLNFRLNENFEGILESEAMRTGQSKTTVLKAALAAWDNMDENQRNHWLLESAKIG
;
A
#
# COMPACT_ATOMS: atom_id res chain seq x y z
N MET A 1 33.63 11.96 45.96
CA MET A 1 34.55 11.31 45.01
C MET A 1 33.81 11.11 43.70
N ALA A 2 34.21 11.77 42.62
CA ALA A 2 33.54 11.67 41.32
C ALA A 2 34.22 10.59 40.47
N LEU A 3 33.47 9.54 40.10
CA LEU A 3 33.94 8.50 39.19
C LEU A 3 34.03 9.06 37.77
N LYS A 4 35.25 9.12 37.21
CA LYS A 4 35.47 9.50 35.82
C LYS A 4 35.14 8.32 34.91
N LEU A 5 34.04 8.44 34.18
CA LEU A 5 33.63 7.47 33.17
C LEU A 5 34.50 7.65 31.92
N ASN A 6 35.22 6.59 31.53
CA ASN A 6 36.08 6.60 30.35
C ASN A 6 35.23 6.23 29.12
N THR A 7 34.85 7.23 28.32
CA THR A 7 34.11 7.00 27.08
C THR A 7 35.07 6.53 25.97
N PRO A 8 34.75 5.45 25.25
CA PRO A 8 35.60 4.95 24.17
C PRO A 8 35.66 5.99 23.05
N LYS A 9 36.88 6.41 22.68
CA LYS A 9 37.12 7.26 21.52
C LYS A 9 36.83 6.47 20.25
N LEU A 10 35.71 6.74 19.60
CA LEU A 10 35.52 6.34 18.21
C LEU A 10 36.55 7.09 17.35
N PRO A 11 37.14 6.44 16.33
CA PRO A 11 37.98 7.14 15.38
C PRO A 11 37.13 8.22 14.69
N GLU A 12 37.56 9.47 14.79
CA GLU A 12 36.95 10.58 14.07
C GLU A 12 37.16 10.35 12.57
N SER A 13 36.14 9.82 11.90
CA SER A 13 36.05 9.88 10.45
C SER A 13 35.79 11.34 10.09
N ASN A 14 36.86 12.13 9.98
CA ASN A 14 36.84 13.54 9.62
C ASN A 14 36.70 13.72 8.11
N GLU A 15 35.70 13.07 7.51
CA GLU A 15 35.22 13.45 6.19
C GLU A 15 33.87 14.15 6.39
N PRO A 16 33.78 15.47 6.11
CA PRO A 16 32.49 16.12 6.10
C PRO A 16 31.67 15.42 5.02
N ALA A 17 30.56 14.78 5.43
CA ALA A 17 29.64 14.13 4.52
C ALA A 17 29.34 15.11 3.39
N THR A 18 29.87 14.82 2.20
CA THR A 18 29.76 15.74 1.07
C THR A 18 28.27 15.90 0.80
N ASN A 19 27.79 17.11 0.46
CA ASN A 19 26.37 17.36 0.21
C ASN A 19 25.72 16.32 -0.74
N ALA A 20 26.52 15.68 -1.60
CA ALA A 20 26.16 14.56 -2.44
C ALA A 20 25.79 13.26 -1.68
N GLU A 21 26.49 12.90 -0.61
CA GLU A 21 26.16 11.74 0.24
C GLU A 21 24.92 12.00 1.10
N THR A 22 24.79 13.19 1.67
CA THR A 22 23.58 13.60 2.39
C THR A 22 22.36 13.60 1.46
N ALA A 23 22.51 14.11 0.24
CA ALA A 23 21.45 14.05 -0.78
C ALA A 23 21.12 12.61 -1.21
N ARG A 24 22.12 11.72 -1.33
CA ARG A 24 21.91 10.29 -1.63
C ARG A 24 21.22 9.55 -0.50
N PHE A 25 21.53 9.87 0.76
CA PHE A 25 20.88 9.30 1.93
C PHE A 25 19.41 9.74 2.03
N ILE A 26 19.13 11.03 1.82
CA ILE A 26 17.76 11.57 1.77
C ILE A 26 16.98 11.00 0.59
N ALA A 27 17.60 10.88 -0.59
CA ALA A 27 16.99 10.26 -1.76
C ALA A 27 16.73 8.75 -1.57
N GLY A 28 17.60 8.06 -0.82
CA GLY A 28 17.43 6.65 -0.43
C GLY A 28 16.25 6.44 0.51
N ALA A 29 16.04 7.35 1.47
CA ALA A 29 14.92 7.31 2.40
C ALA A 29 13.56 7.64 1.72
N SER A 30 13.57 8.47 0.66
CA SER A 30 12.37 8.81 -0.11
C SER A 30 12.02 7.81 -1.22
N LYS A 31 12.87 6.80 -1.47
CA LYS A 31 12.52 5.65 -2.32
C LYS A 31 11.54 4.77 -1.56
N LYS A 32 10.27 5.19 -1.50
CA LYS A 32 9.16 4.26 -1.31
C LYS A 32 9.37 3.11 -2.30
N PRO A 33 9.29 1.84 -1.87
CA PRO A 33 9.38 0.74 -2.81
C PRO A 33 8.35 1.00 -3.90
N VAL A 34 8.81 1.03 -5.15
CA VAL A 34 7.92 1.13 -6.30
C VAL A 34 7.22 -0.22 -6.39
N THR A 35 6.23 -0.43 -5.50
CA THR A 35 5.18 -1.41 -5.68
C THR A 35 4.67 -1.21 -7.10
N ALA A 36 4.80 -2.26 -7.92
CA ALA A 36 4.54 -2.32 -9.35
C ALA A 36 3.58 -1.22 -9.84
N LYS A 37 3.98 -0.50 -10.90
CA LYS A 37 3.17 0.56 -11.52
C LYS A 37 1.73 0.08 -11.68
N ALA A 38 0.78 0.77 -11.05
CA ALA A 38 -0.63 0.43 -11.13
C ALA A 38 -1.08 0.45 -12.60
N LYS A 39 -1.64 -0.65 -13.09
CA LYS A 39 -2.19 -0.75 -14.44
C LYS A 39 -3.61 -0.21 -14.43
N LEU A 40 -3.93 0.69 -15.36
CA LEU A 40 -5.31 1.14 -15.57
C LEU A 40 -6.12 -0.01 -16.17
N LEU A 41 -7.21 -0.38 -15.51
CA LEU A 41 -8.17 -1.38 -15.96
C LEU A 41 -9.52 -0.68 -16.17
N ASN A 42 -10.16 -0.94 -17.30
CA ASN A 42 -11.48 -0.41 -17.62
C ASN A 42 -12.48 -1.57 -17.54
N PHE A 43 -13.51 -1.41 -16.72
CA PHE A 43 -14.58 -2.39 -16.53
C PHE A 43 -15.91 -1.80 -16.96
N ARG A 44 -16.82 -2.64 -17.47
CA ARG A 44 -18.23 -2.28 -17.64
C ARG A 44 -18.99 -2.94 -16.50
N LEU A 45 -19.54 -2.13 -15.61
CA LEU A 45 -20.36 -2.57 -14.49
C LEU A 45 -21.79 -2.06 -14.69
N ASN A 46 -22.77 -2.82 -14.23
CA ASN A 46 -24.18 -2.40 -14.21
C ASN A 46 -24.41 -1.36 -13.10
N GLU A 47 -25.44 -0.52 -13.22
CA GLU A 47 -25.77 0.59 -12.30
C GLU A 47 -25.86 0.12 -10.84
N ASN A 48 -26.37 -1.09 -10.60
CA ASN A 48 -26.43 -1.69 -9.26
C ASN A 48 -25.05 -1.80 -8.59
N PHE A 49 -24.03 -2.24 -9.33
CA PHE A 49 -22.68 -2.39 -8.81
C PHE A 49 -21.96 -1.04 -8.66
N GLU A 50 -22.27 -0.08 -9.53
CA GLU A 50 -21.80 1.29 -9.37
C GLU A 50 -22.34 1.93 -8.09
N GLY A 51 -23.64 1.75 -7.81
CA GLY A 51 -24.28 2.25 -6.59
C GLY A 51 -23.66 1.64 -5.32
N ILE A 52 -23.35 0.35 -5.33
CA ILE A 52 -22.65 -0.31 -4.21
C ILE A 52 -21.26 0.30 -4.00
N LEU A 53 -20.47 0.44 -5.08
CA LEU A 53 -19.13 1.04 -5.02
C LEU A 53 -19.16 2.48 -4.52
N GLU A 54 -20.15 3.26 -4.93
CA GLU A 54 -20.29 4.66 -4.53
C GLU A 54 -20.78 4.81 -3.09
N SER A 55 -21.75 4.00 -2.67
CA SER A 55 -22.23 3.96 -1.29
C SER A 55 -21.10 3.60 -0.31
N GLU A 56 -20.31 2.58 -0.65
CA GLU A 56 -19.17 2.16 0.16
C GLU A 56 -18.03 3.19 0.16
N ALA A 57 -17.80 3.86 -0.97
CA ALA A 57 -16.84 4.96 -1.06
C ALA A 57 -17.26 6.13 -0.16
N MET A 58 -18.55 6.52 -0.17
CA MET A 58 -19.07 7.56 0.71
C MET A 58 -18.99 7.16 2.18
N ARG A 59 -19.37 5.92 2.52
CA ARG A 59 -19.38 5.39 3.89
C ARG A 59 -17.98 5.34 4.51
N THR A 60 -16.99 4.93 3.73
CA THR A 60 -15.60 4.78 4.19
C THR A 60 -14.75 6.03 4.01
N GLY A 61 -15.23 7.00 3.22
CA GLY A 61 -14.45 8.17 2.79
C GLY A 61 -13.29 7.81 1.85
N GLN A 62 -13.25 6.57 1.34
CA GLN A 62 -12.19 6.09 0.46
C GLN A 62 -12.57 6.23 -1.01
N SER A 63 -11.57 6.24 -1.90
CA SER A 63 -11.84 6.23 -3.34
C SER A 63 -12.48 4.91 -3.78
N LYS A 64 -13.31 4.94 -4.84
CA LYS A 64 -13.90 3.74 -5.47
C LYS A 64 -12.83 2.67 -5.77
N THR A 65 -11.62 3.10 -6.19
CA THR A 65 -10.46 2.22 -6.43
C THR A 65 -9.97 1.50 -5.15
N THR A 66 -10.02 2.18 -4.01
CA THR A 66 -9.59 1.59 -2.72
C THR A 66 -10.62 0.60 -2.21
N VAL A 67 -11.91 0.90 -2.36
CA VAL A 67 -13.01 -0.03 -2.07
C VAL A 67 -12.90 -1.28 -2.94
N LEU A 68 -12.68 -1.11 -4.25
CA LEU A 68 -12.48 -2.22 -5.17
C LEU A 68 -11.26 -3.07 -4.79
N LYS A 69 -10.16 -2.43 -4.39
CA LYS A 69 -8.97 -3.13 -3.91
C LYS A 69 -9.25 -3.96 -2.66
N ALA A 70 -10.02 -3.41 -1.71
CA ALA A 70 -10.42 -4.12 -0.51
C ALA A 70 -11.31 -5.33 -0.83
N ALA A 71 -12.25 -5.19 -1.77
CA ALA A 71 -13.08 -6.29 -2.23
C ALA A 71 -12.25 -7.42 -2.88
N LEU A 72 -11.27 -7.07 -3.71
CA LEU A 72 -10.37 -8.05 -4.32
C LEU A 72 -9.45 -8.72 -3.30
N ALA A 73 -8.97 -7.98 -2.29
CA ALA A 73 -8.20 -8.56 -1.19
C ALA A 73 -9.05 -9.52 -0.36
N ALA A 74 -10.32 -9.18 -0.11
CA ALA A 74 -11.25 -10.08 0.56
C ALA A 74 -11.48 -11.35 -0.27
N TRP A 75 -11.68 -11.21 -1.59
CA TRP A 75 -11.83 -12.33 -2.51
C TRP A 75 -10.63 -13.29 -2.47
N ASP A 76 -9.40 -12.77 -2.47
CA ASP A 76 -8.18 -13.58 -2.42
C ASP A 76 -8.05 -14.38 -1.10
N ASN A 77 -8.61 -13.85 -0.01
CA ASN A 77 -8.60 -14.49 1.30
C ASN A 77 -9.81 -15.42 1.55
N MET A 78 -10.76 -15.54 0.61
CA MET A 78 -11.91 -16.43 0.74
C MET A 78 -11.57 -17.88 0.40
N ASP A 79 -12.22 -18.82 1.09
CA ASP A 79 -12.15 -20.24 0.75
C ASP A 79 -12.61 -20.49 -0.69
N GLU A 80 -12.06 -21.52 -1.32
CA GLU A 80 -12.39 -21.88 -2.70
C GLU A 80 -13.89 -22.12 -2.92
N ASN A 81 -14.57 -22.73 -1.94
CA ASN A 81 -16.01 -22.94 -1.98
C ASN A 81 -16.80 -21.61 -1.98
N GLN A 82 -16.34 -20.61 -1.22
CA GLN A 82 -16.99 -19.30 -1.17
C GLN A 82 -16.76 -18.53 -2.47
N ARG A 83 -15.54 -18.59 -3.02
CA ARG A 83 -15.24 -18.01 -4.33
C ARG A 83 -16.10 -18.63 -5.44
N ASN A 84 -16.22 -19.95 -5.47
CA ASN A 84 -17.05 -20.66 -6.44
C ASN A 84 -18.54 -20.30 -6.29
N HIS A 85 -19.04 -20.18 -5.06
CA HIS A 85 -20.41 -19.74 -4.80
C HIS A 85 -20.69 -18.36 -5.40
N TRP A 86 -19.84 -17.36 -5.10
CA TRP A 86 -20.02 -16.02 -5.62
C TRP A 86 -19.80 -15.92 -7.14
N LEU A 87 -18.92 -16.75 -7.71
CA LEU A 87 -18.74 -16.84 -9.16
C LEU A 87 -20.04 -17.33 -9.84
N LEU A 88 -20.67 -18.36 -9.29
CA LEU A 88 -21.93 -18.90 -9.80
C LEU A 88 -23.09 -17.94 -9.60
N GLU A 89 -23.17 -17.25 -8.46
CA GLU A 89 -24.18 -16.20 -8.23
C GLU A 89 -23.97 -15.02 -9.17
N SER A 90 -22.72 -14.62 -9.45
CA SER A 90 -22.45 -13.53 -10.40
C SER A 90 -22.95 -13.83 -11.82
N ALA A 91 -22.91 -15.09 -12.25
CA ALA A 91 -23.43 -15.53 -13.55
C ALA A 91 -24.96 -15.46 -13.65
N LYS A 92 -25.69 -15.42 -12.53
CA LYS A 92 -27.15 -15.26 -12.49
C LYS A 92 -27.60 -13.80 -12.51
N ILE A 93 -26.67 -12.87 -12.30
CA ILE A 93 -26.92 -11.42 -12.25
C ILE A 93 -26.74 -10.77 -13.65
N GLY A 94 -26.32 -11.56 -14.64
CA GLY A 94 -26.13 -11.15 -16.04
C GLY A 94 -27.40 -11.10 -16.86
#